data_AF-A0A517VJX3-F1
#
_entry.id   AF-A0A517VJX3-F1
#
_cell.length_a   1.000
_cell.length_b   1.000
_cell.length_c   1.000
_cell.angle_alpha   90.00
_cell.angle_beta   90.00
_cell.angle_gamma   90.00
#
_symmetry.space_group_name_H-M   'P 1'
#
loop_
_entity.id
_entity.type
_entity.pdbx_description
1 polymer ?
#
loop_
_entity_poly.entity_id
_entity_poly.type
_entity_poly.pdbx_seq_one_letter_code
_entity_poly.pdbx_strand_id
1 'polypeptide(L)'
;MRRAFPVLLSTLLIVSCIPSLVWSMGEETFGNQPLNALNYKDWPGIMPVINHESRVYHVWVNGNEYAYYHGEIDALNDVLQKFAATNQKQHEVVLRPGPASTKSFRQTKTIPFHWDLHLVGGIARTMAKKDQGEKIWNPYPMLSIYVDETIPLEKLKIPAGVTLLELADLEKRFSGGLASTDITVRGWDAGQLANLNPYSTSNRNAIAKLLDDNEVWVRLNAAGALAVFGKKATPLLPDLRARLNTDDAALKKRLTETIKIIEAAPDKSKYEKQHQETLKQISQFLKAQKK
;
A
#
# COMPACT_ATOMS: atom_id res chain seq x y z
N MET A 1 52.64 -35.39 -46.69
CA MET A 1 52.18 -33.99 -46.74
C MET A 1 50.97 -33.85 -45.82
N ARG A 2 50.99 -32.82 -44.97
CA ARG A 2 50.14 -32.63 -43.78
C ARG A 2 48.63 -32.63 -44.09
N ARG A 3 47.86 -33.38 -43.28
CA ARG A 3 46.43 -33.17 -43.06
C ARG A 3 46.28 -32.16 -41.90
N ALA A 4 45.51 -31.09 -42.09
CA ALA A 4 45.17 -30.14 -41.03
C ALA A 4 43.66 -29.80 -41.09
N PHE A 5 42.97 -30.23 -40.03
CA PHE A 5 41.82 -29.66 -39.31
C PHE A 5 40.71 -28.87 -40.02
N PRO A 6 39.44 -29.24 -39.76
CA PRO A 6 38.34 -28.30 -39.60
C PRO A 6 37.93 -28.25 -38.11
N VAL A 7 38.29 -27.17 -37.42
CA VAL A 7 37.63 -26.77 -36.17
C VAL A 7 37.45 -25.28 -36.28
N LEU A 8 36.24 -24.81 -36.62
CA LEU A 8 35.76 -23.44 -36.38
C LEU A 8 34.38 -23.27 -37.04
N LEU A 9 33.35 -23.97 -36.54
CA LEU A 9 31.97 -23.53 -36.76
C LEU A 9 30.99 -24.17 -35.76
N SER A 10 31.21 -24.00 -34.46
CA SER A 10 30.24 -24.51 -33.47
C SER A 10 30.09 -23.66 -32.20
N THR A 11 30.91 -22.62 -32.01
CA THR A 11 30.96 -21.87 -30.73
C THR A 11 30.22 -20.54 -30.73
N LEU A 12 29.62 -20.09 -31.84
CA LEU A 12 29.00 -18.76 -31.92
C LEU A 12 27.46 -18.71 -31.85
N LEU A 13 26.77 -19.84 -31.65
CA LEU A 13 25.30 -19.90 -31.70
C LEU A 13 24.62 -20.35 -30.39
N ILE A 14 25.36 -20.40 -29.28
CA ILE A 14 24.81 -20.75 -27.95
C ILE A 14 24.65 -19.50 -27.04
N VAL A 15 25.23 -18.35 -27.41
CA VAL A 15 25.15 -17.13 -26.58
C VAL A 15 23.82 -16.36 -26.76
N SER A 16 23.04 -16.62 -27.81
CA SER A 16 21.74 -15.96 -28.05
C SER A 16 20.53 -16.62 -27.36
N CYS A 17 20.73 -17.73 -26.66
CA CYS A 17 19.69 -18.41 -25.88
C CYS A 17 19.89 -18.27 -24.37
N ILE A 18 20.72 -17.33 -23.91
CA ILE A 18 20.65 -16.89 -22.52
C ILE A 18 19.37 -16.06 -22.43
N PRO A 19 18.32 -16.49 -21.70
CA PRO A 19 17.21 -15.60 -21.43
C PRO A 19 17.83 -14.35 -20.81
N SER A 20 17.74 -13.22 -21.52
CA SER A 20 17.94 -11.94 -20.88
C SER A 20 17.10 -12.00 -19.61
N LEU A 21 17.75 -11.92 -18.44
CA LEU A 21 17.06 -11.71 -17.18
C LEU A 21 16.37 -10.37 -17.35
N VAL A 22 15.17 -10.39 -17.92
CA VAL A 22 14.23 -9.30 -17.82
C VAL A 22 13.81 -9.39 -16.37
N TRP A 23 14.52 -8.67 -15.50
CA TRP A 23 14.12 -8.51 -14.11
C TRP A 23 12.71 -7.95 -14.17
N SER A 24 11.71 -8.77 -13.87
CA SER A 24 10.34 -8.31 -13.84
C SER A 24 10.28 -7.19 -12.80
N MET A 25 9.88 -6.00 -13.23
CA MET A 25 9.69 -4.84 -12.33
C MET A 25 8.55 -5.05 -11.32
N GLY A 26 7.85 -6.19 -11.40
CA GLY A 26 6.95 -6.68 -10.38
C GLY A 26 6.72 -8.19 -10.47
N GLU A 27 6.53 -8.81 -9.31
CA GLU A 27 6.26 -10.23 -9.14
C GLU A 27 5.02 -10.41 -8.26
N GLU A 28 4.22 -11.44 -8.52
CA GLU A 28 3.09 -11.81 -7.67
C GLU A 28 3.02 -13.33 -7.49
N THR A 29 2.67 -13.78 -6.30
CA THR A 29 2.44 -15.19 -5.99
C THR A 29 1.12 -15.36 -5.25
N PHE A 30 0.39 -16.42 -5.57
CA PHE A 30 -0.89 -16.76 -4.93
C PHE A 30 -0.70 -17.93 -3.96
N GLY A 31 -1.37 -17.86 -2.82
CA GLY A 31 -1.24 -18.82 -1.72
C GLY A 31 0.01 -18.56 -0.86
N ASN A 32 0.54 -19.62 -0.27
CA ASN A 32 1.59 -19.57 0.75
C ASN A 32 2.93 -20.19 0.31
N GLN A 33 3.17 -20.38 -0.99
CA GLN A 33 4.43 -20.94 -1.50
C GLN A 33 5.65 -20.23 -0.89
N PRO A 34 6.55 -20.92 -0.16
CA PRO A 34 7.61 -20.27 0.59
C PRO A 34 8.50 -19.37 -0.28
N LEU A 35 8.70 -18.13 0.16
CA LEU A 35 9.66 -17.21 -0.46
C LEU A 35 11.06 -17.46 0.08
N ASN A 36 12.06 -17.17 -0.75
CA ASN A 36 13.46 -17.45 -0.46
C ASN A 36 14.04 -16.43 0.52
N ALA A 37 14.57 -16.91 1.65
CA ALA A 37 15.19 -16.08 2.69
C ALA A 37 16.35 -15.21 2.18
N LEU A 38 17.02 -15.60 1.08
CA LEU A 38 18.10 -14.81 0.48
C LEU A 38 17.66 -13.43 -0.03
N ASN A 39 16.36 -13.24 -0.27
CA ASN A 39 15.79 -11.97 -0.72
C ASN A 39 15.51 -10.99 0.43
N TYR A 40 15.59 -11.43 1.69
CA TYR A 40 15.13 -10.68 2.87
C TYR A 40 16.25 -10.33 3.85
N LYS A 41 17.48 -10.15 3.34
CA LYS A 41 18.66 -9.84 4.17
C LYS A 41 18.54 -8.52 4.94
N ASP A 42 17.79 -7.57 4.40
CA ASP A 42 17.53 -6.27 5.03
C ASP A 42 16.59 -6.37 6.24
N TRP A 43 15.87 -7.48 6.38
CA TRP A 43 14.86 -7.68 7.41
C TRP A 43 15.15 -8.95 8.22
N PRO A 44 16.21 -8.98 9.06
CA PRO A 44 16.59 -10.20 9.77
C PRO A 44 15.45 -10.72 10.67
N GLY A 45 15.18 -12.01 10.55
CA GLY A 45 14.13 -12.68 11.30
C GLY A 45 12.71 -12.55 10.72
N ILE A 46 12.50 -11.86 9.59
CA ILE A 46 11.14 -11.61 9.05
C ILE A 46 10.47 -12.85 8.45
N MET A 47 11.25 -13.88 8.08
CA MET A 47 10.76 -15.03 7.31
C MET A 47 9.60 -15.80 7.94
N PRO A 48 9.52 -16.03 9.26
CA PRO A 48 8.37 -16.66 9.90
C PRO A 48 7.07 -15.87 9.72
N VAL A 49 7.15 -14.54 9.53
CA VAL A 49 5.98 -13.70 9.22
C VAL A 49 5.65 -13.81 7.74
N ILE A 50 6.64 -13.60 6.85
CA ILE A 50 6.44 -13.62 5.40
C ILE A 50 5.88 -14.96 4.91
N ASN A 51 6.44 -16.07 5.38
CA ASN A 51 6.03 -17.42 4.99
C ASN A 51 5.02 -18.04 5.96
N HIS A 52 4.31 -17.22 6.76
CA HIS A 52 3.26 -17.72 7.62
C HIS A 52 2.21 -18.48 6.82
N GLU A 53 1.68 -19.58 7.36
CA GLU A 53 0.79 -20.49 6.65
C GLU A 53 -0.51 -19.85 6.18
N SER A 54 -0.95 -18.79 6.87
CA SER A 54 -2.14 -18.00 6.54
C SER A 54 -1.96 -17.05 5.35
N ARG A 55 -0.77 -16.99 4.73
CA ARG A 55 -0.55 -16.10 3.58
C ARG A 55 -1.37 -16.58 2.39
N VAL A 56 -2.13 -15.67 1.79
CA VAL A 56 -2.99 -15.95 0.63
C VAL A 56 -2.50 -15.29 -0.64
N TYR A 57 -1.68 -14.26 -0.53
CA TYR A 57 -1.17 -13.51 -1.68
C TYR A 57 0.09 -12.74 -1.30
N HIS A 58 1.00 -12.61 -2.25
CA HIS A 58 2.19 -11.79 -2.12
C HIS A 58 2.43 -11.05 -3.43
N VAL A 59 2.89 -9.81 -3.31
CA VAL A 59 3.26 -8.97 -4.44
C VAL A 59 4.47 -8.13 -4.07
N TRP A 60 5.39 -8.02 -5.02
CA TRP A 60 6.57 -7.18 -4.93
C TRP A 60 6.65 -6.32 -6.19
N VAL A 61 6.83 -5.01 -6.05
CA VAL A 61 7.02 -4.10 -7.19
C VAL A 61 8.11 -3.09 -6.84
N ASN A 62 9.27 -3.18 -7.49
CA ASN A 62 10.40 -2.27 -7.31
C ASN A 62 10.84 -2.07 -5.84
N GLY A 63 10.64 -3.07 -4.98
CA GLY A 63 10.93 -2.99 -3.55
C GLY A 63 9.77 -2.54 -2.67
N ASN A 64 8.63 -2.16 -3.24
CA ASN A 64 7.39 -1.99 -2.50
C ASN A 64 6.67 -3.33 -2.45
N GLU A 65 6.58 -3.93 -1.26
CA GLU A 65 6.20 -5.32 -1.12
C GLU A 65 5.12 -5.52 -0.06
N TYR A 66 4.13 -6.34 -0.41
CA TYR A 66 3.05 -6.72 0.49
C TYR A 66 2.90 -8.24 0.52
N ALA A 67 2.77 -8.78 1.73
CA ALA A 67 2.23 -10.12 1.96
C ALA A 67 0.86 -9.96 2.63
N TYR A 68 -0.16 -10.64 2.08
CA TYR A 68 -1.55 -10.58 2.55
C TYR A 68 -1.96 -11.91 3.12
N TYR A 69 -2.69 -11.88 4.23
CA TYR A 69 -2.99 -13.05 5.02
C TYR A 69 -4.48 -13.12 5.35
N HIS A 70 -5.00 -14.33 5.38
CA HIS A 70 -6.38 -14.61 5.74
C HIS A 70 -6.41 -15.72 6.78
N GLY A 71 -7.11 -15.48 7.87
CA GLY A 71 -7.26 -16.44 8.96
C GLY A 71 -7.98 -15.82 10.14
N GLU A 72 -8.06 -16.61 11.22
CA GLU A 72 -8.74 -16.25 12.46
C GLU A 72 -7.76 -15.70 13.50
N ILE A 73 -8.30 -15.32 14.65
CA ILE A 73 -7.57 -14.68 15.75
C ILE A 73 -6.32 -15.43 16.23
N ASP A 74 -6.32 -16.77 16.24
CA ASP A 74 -5.16 -17.55 16.71
C ASP A 74 -3.98 -17.45 15.75
N ALA A 75 -4.24 -17.53 14.43
CA ALA A 75 -3.23 -17.32 13.40
C ALA A 75 -2.69 -15.89 13.43
N LEU A 76 -3.57 -14.89 13.67
CA LEU A 76 -3.14 -13.50 13.81
C LEU A 76 -2.25 -13.29 15.05
N ASN A 77 -2.63 -13.87 16.20
CA ASN A 77 -1.83 -13.77 17.43
C ASN A 77 -0.45 -14.43 17.27
N ASP A 78 -0.39 -15.55 16.54
CA ASP A 78 0.87 -16.21 16.21
C ASP A 78 1.74 -15.35 15.28
N VAL A 79 1.14 -14.72 14.25
CA VAL A 79 1.82 -13.73 13.39
C VAL A 79 2.35 -12.54 14.20
N LEU A 80 1.56 -11.99 15.12
CA LEU A 80 1.97 -10.89 15.98
C LEU A 80 3.19 -11.25 16.83
N GLN A 81 3.18 -12.43 17.44
CA GLN A 81 4.32 -12.92 18.22
C GLN A 81 5.58 -13.09 17.37
N LYS A 82 5.44 -13.67 16.17
CA LYS A 82 6.53 -13.81 15.20
C LYS A 82 7.06 -12.45 14.73
N PHE A 83 6.18 -11.48 14.49
CA PHE A 83 6.53 -10.13 14.09
C PHE A 83 7.31 -9.40 15.18
N ALA A 84 6.85 -9.46 16.43
CA ALA A 84 7.55 -8.87 17.57
C ALA A 84 8.94 -9.50 17.82
N ALA A 85 9.12 -10.77 17.47
CA ALA A 85 10.41 -11.47 17.60
C ALA A 85 11.42 -11.12 16.48
N THR A 86 11.04 -10.32 15.49
CA THR A 86 11.95 -9.91 14.41
C THR A 86 13.00 -8.91 14.91
N ASN A 87 14.21 -8.93 14.33
CA ASN A 87 15.27 -8.00 14.70
C ASN A 87 15.11 -6.67 13.94
N GLN A 88 14.07 -5.92 14.29
CA GLN A 88 13.75 -4.62 13.72
C GLN A 88 13.87 -3.53 14.77
N LYS A 89 14.17 -2.30 14.33
CA LYS A 89 14.22 -1.14 15.22
C LYS A 89 12.84 -0.70 15.70
N GLN A 90 11.80 -1.03 14.97
CA GLN A 90 10.41 -0.66 15.24
C GLN A 90 9.48 -1.79 14.80
N HIS A 91 8.42 -1.99 15.58
CA HIS A 91 7.36 -2.95 15.31
C HIS A 91 6.02 -2.22 15.36
N GLU A 92 5.70 -1.52 14.30
CA GLU A 92 4.42 -0.80 14.18
C GLU A 92 3.32 -1.75 13.68
N VAL A 93 2.21 -1.77 14.40
CA VAL A 93 1.00 -2.51 14.03
C VAL A 93 -0.17 -1.53 13.99
N VAL A 94 -0.83 -1.43 12.84
CA VAL A 94 -1.94 -0.50 12.62
C VAL A 94 -3.25 -1.27 12.66
N LEU A 95 -4.17 -0.87 13.52
CA LEU A 95 -5.52 -1.40 13.52
C LEU A 95 -6.42 -0.55 12.61
N ARG A 96 -7.14 -1.22 11.70
CA ARG A 96 -7.96 -0.60 10.66
C ARG A 96 -9.34 -1.27 10.63
N PRO A 97 -10.40 -0.57 10.19
CA PRO A 97 -11.68 -1.22 9.96
C PRO A 97 -11.62 -2.21 8.79
N GLY A 98 -12.05 -3.44 9.01
CA GLY A 98 -12.33 -4.43 7.97
C GLY A 98 -13.76 -4.32 7.42
N PRO A 99 -14.15 -5.20 6.48
CA PRO A 99 -13.29 -6.18 5.81
C PRO A 99 -12.33 -5.52 4.81
N ALA A 100 -11.23 -6.20 4.46
CA ALA A 100 -10.25 -5.72 3.48
C ALA A 100 -10.12 -6.64 2.28
N SER A 101 -9.77 -6.04 1.13
CA SER A 101 -9.41 -6.79 -0.06
C SER A 101 -8.46 -5.97 -0.95
N THR A 102 -7.66 -6.68 -1.75
CA THR A 102 -6.76 -6.08 -2.74
C THR A 102 -7.00 -6.69 -4.11
N LYS A 103 -6.57 -6.00 -5.15
CA LYS A 103 -6.52 -6.55 -6.51
C LYS A 103 -5.16 -7.19 -6.74
N SER A 104 -5.15 -8.30 -7.49
CA SER A 104 -3.90 -8.88 -7.97
C SER A 104 -3.13 -7.87 -8.81
N PHE A 105 -1.81 -8.05 -8.95
CA PHE A 105 -0.95 -7.12 -9.70
C PHE A 105 -1.43 -6.96 -11.15
N ARG A 106 -1.87 -8.07 -11.75
CA ARG A 106 -2.47 -8.10 -13.10
C ARG A 106 -3.96 -7.74 -13.15
N GLN A 107 -4.55 -7.34 -12.02
CA GLN A 107 -5.96 -6.98 -11.85
C GLN A 107 -6.97 -8.09 -12.23
N THR A 108 -6.53 -9.34 -12.20
CA THR A 108 -7.33 -10.51 -12.58
C THR A 108 -8.14 -11.10 -11.42
N LYS A 109 -7.76 -10.83 -10.17
CA LYS A 109 -8.41 -11.38 -8.97
C LYS A 109 -8.62 -10.30 -7.91
N THR A 110 -9.65 -10.51 -7.08
CA THR A 110 -9.81 -9.83 -5.79
C THR A 110 -9.41 -10.81 -4.70
N ILE A 111 -8.52 -10.39 -3.80
CA ILE A 111 -8.01 -11.20 -2.71
C ILE A 111 -8.54 -10.60 -1.40
N PRO A 112 -9.48 -11.26 -0.69
CA PRO A 112 -9.85 -10.87 0.67
C PRO A 112 -8.72 -11.24 1.65
N PHE A 113 -8.53 -10.41 2.67
CA PHE A 113 -7.51 -10.61 3.70
C PHE A 113 -7.90 -9.91 5.01
N HIS A 114 -7.32 -10.37 6.12
CA HIS A 114 -7.55 -9.80 7.46
C HIS A 114 -6.32 -9.05 7.99
N TRP A 115 -5.13 -9.34 7.48
CA TRP A 115 -3.94 -8.53 7.76
C TRP A 115 -2.96 -8.55 6.58
N ASP A 116 -2.10 -7.54 6.54
CA ASP A 116 -0.99 -7.47 5.59
C ASP A 116 0.30 -7.03 6.29
N LEU A 117 1.43 -7.51 5.75
CA LEU A 117 2.77 -7.06 6.09
C LEU A 117 3.28 -6.21 4.92
N HIS A 118 3.63 -4.96 5.19
CA HIS A 118 4.25 -4.04 4.23
C HIS A 118 5.75 -3.94 4.47
N LEU A 119 6.54 -4.09 3.40
CA LEU A 119 8.00 -4.03 3.40
C LEU A 119 8.47 -3.03 2.33
N VAL A 120 9.44 -2.18 2.69
CA VAL A 120 9.98 -1.15 1.77
C VAL A 120 11.49 -1.33 1.57
N GLY A 121 11.85 -2.02 0.48
CA GLY A 121 13.22 -2.26 0.02
C GLY A 121 13.53 -1.59 -1.32
N GLY A 122 14.67 -1.96 -1.92
CA GLY A 122 15.00 -1.63 -3.30
C GLY A 122 14.85 -0.15 -3.70
N ILE A 123 14.27 0.08 -4.88
CA ILE A 123 14.01 1.43 -5.42
C ILE A 123 13.02 2.18 -4.53
N ALA A 124 11.96 1.50 -4.04
CA ALA A 124 10.96 2.10 -3.17
C ALA A 124 11.58 2.72 -1.91
N ARG A 125 12.56 2.06 -1.28
CA ARG A 125 13.30 2.61 -0.13
C ARG A 125 14.10 3.86 -0.47
N THR A 126 14.65 3.93 -1.68
CA THR A 126 15.39 5.12 -2.13
C THR A 126 14.43 6.28 -2.34
N MET A 127 13.29 6.02 -2.99
CA MET A 127 12.24 7.02 -3.17
C MET A 127 11.67 7.51 -1.85
N ALA A 128 11.57 6.62 -0.85
CA ALA A 128 11.10 6.94 0.48
C ALA A 128 11.99 7.89 1.28
N LYS A 129 13.18 8.26 0.78
CA LYS A 129 14.05 9.24 1.42
C LYS A 129 13.96 10.64 0.83
N LYS A 130 13.10 10.84 -0.18
CA LYS A 130 12.90 12.16 -0.80
C LYS A 130 12.19 13.08 0.17
N ASP A 131 12.72 14.29 0.34
CA ASP A 131 12.20 15.36 1.19
C ASP A 131 11.53 14.88 2.49
N GLN A 132 12.32 14.27 3.37
CA GLN A 132 11.88 13.74 4.66
C GLN A 132 10.77 12.68 4.56
N GLY A 133 10.62 12.05 3.40
CA GLY A 133 9.69 10.95 3.15
C GLY A 133 9.84 9.80 4.14
N GLU A 134 11.02 9.61 4.73
CA GLU A 134 11.28 8.56 5.72
C GLU A 134 10.60 8.83 7.07
N LYS A 135 10.10 10.06 7.27
CA LYS A 135 9.23 10.44 8.39
C LYS A 135 7.75 10.28 8.04
N ILE A 136 7.44 10.19 6.75
CA ILE A 136 6.09 10.12 6.21
C ILE A 136 5.71 8.66 5.94
N TRP A 137 6.52 7.95 5.15
CA TRP A 137 6.34 6.54 4.81
C TRP A 137 7.16 5.65 5.73
N ASN A 138 6.71 4.42 5.91
CA ASN A 138 7.28 3.51 6.90
C ASN A 138 8.62 2.96 6.38
N PRO A 139 9.74 3.22 7.07
CA PRO A 139 11.04 2.71 6.67
C PRO A 139 11.33 1.30 7.21
N TYR A 140 10.46 0.78 8.09
CA TYR A 140 10.54 -0.56 8.70
C TYR A 140 9.30 -1.39 8.33
N PRO A 141 9.35 -2.72 8.49
CA PRO A 141 8.19 -3.58 8.29
C PRO A 141 7.01 -3.11 9.16
N MET A 142 5.83 -3.00 8.57
CA MET A 142 4.61 -2.62 9.28
C MET A 142 3.53 -3.67 9.04
N LEU A 143 2.84 -4.07 10.10
CA LEU A 143 1.66 -4.92 10.01
C LEU A 143 0.39 -4.05 10.03
N SER A 144 -0.54 -4.28 9.12
CA SER A 144 -1.89 -3.72 9.22
C SER A 144 -2.89 -4.83 9.50
N ILE A 145 -3.74 -4.65 10.50
CA ILE A 145 -4.79 -5.60 10.91
C ILE A 145 -6.14 -4.97 10.65
N TYR A 146 -7.02 -5.71 9.98
CA TYR A 146 -8.36 -5.28 9.63
C TYR A 146 -9.38 -5.96 10.53
N VAL A 147 -9.99 -5.15 11.38
CA VAL A 147 -10.88 -5.57 12.45
C VAL A 147 -12.28 -5.76 11.90
N ASP A 148 -12.79 -6.98 12.03
CA ASP A 148 -14.18 -7.35 11.79
C ASP A 148 -14.59 -8.46 12.78
N GLU A 149 -15.69 -9.16 12.51
CA GLU A 149 -16.22 -10.23 13.34
C GLU A 149 -15.26 -11.43 13.55
N THR A 150 -14.31 -11.66 12.63
CA THR A 150 -13.31 -12.74 12.73
C THR A 150 -12.11 -12.33 13.58
N ILE A 151 -11.85 -11.02 13.70
CA ILE A 151 -10.75 -10.43 14.47
C ILE A 151 -11.31 -9.59 15.63
N PRO A 152 -11.87 -10.22 16.69
CA PRO A 152 -12.35 -9.51 17.86
C PRO A 152 -11.20 -8.86 18.64
N LEU A 153 -11.30 -7.55 18.88
CA LEU A 153 -10.25 -6.72 19.51
C LEU A 153 -9.84 -7.26 20.89
N GLU A 154 -10.79 -7.71 21.69
CA GLU A 154 -10.57 -8.21 23.05
C GLU A 154 -9.75 -9.50 23.12
N LYS A 155 -9.60 -10.20 21.98
CA LYS A 155 -8.79 -11.43 21.89
C LYS A 155 -7.40 -11.18 21.29
N LEU A 156 -7.07 -9.95 20.90
CA LEU A 156 -5.74 -9.61 20.42
C LEU A 156 -4.73 -9.69 21.56
N LYS A 157 -3.68 -10.49 21.35
CA LYS A 157 -2.55 -10.63 22.28
C LYS A 157 -1.41 -9.77 21.75
N ILE A 158 -1.25 -8.58 22.31
CA ILE A 158 -0.23 -7.62 21.88
C ILE A 158 1.11 -7.95 22.54
N PRO A 159 2.13 -8.41 21.80
CA PRO A 159 3.43 -8.72 22.39
C PRO A 159 4.14 -7.45 22.88
N ALA A 160 5.02 -7.60 23.86
CA ALA A 160 5.89 -6.51 24.31
C ALA A 160 6.75 -5.97 23.15
N GLY A 161 6.94 -4.65 23.12
CA GLY A 161 7.71 -3.97 22.07
C GLY A 161 6.91 -3.60 20.82
N VAL A 162 5.69 -4.11 20.65
CA VAL A 162 4.80 -3.69 19.56
C VAL A 162 4.17 -2.33 19.86
N THR A 163 4.28 -1.40 18.91
CA THR A 163 3.60 -0.11 18.95
C THR A 163 2.31 -0.19 18.16
N LEU A 164 1.17 -0.02 18.85
CA LEU A 164 -0.14 0.07 18.21
C LEU A 164 -0.41 1.48 17.70
N LEU A 165 -0.85 1.56 16.44
CA LEU A 165 -1.30 2.77 15.78
C LEU A 165 -2.77 2.63 15.36
N GLU A 166 -3.49 3.75 15.39
CA GLU A 166 -4.81 3.84 14.75
C GLU A 166 -4.73 4.54 13.40
N LEU A 167 -5.82 4.45 12.62
CA LEU A 167 -5.89 5.06 11.29
C LEU A 167 -5.54 6.55 11.30
N ALA A 168 -5.97 7.27 12.34
CA ALA A 168 -5.71 8.71 12.51
C ALA A 168 -4.22 9.03 12.68
N ASP A 169 -3.42 8.14 13.28
CA ASP A 169 -1.97 8.33 13.40
C ASP A 169 -1.30 8.32 12.02
N LEU A 170 -1.72 7.41 11.15
CA LEU A 170 -1.25 7.35 9.77
C LEU A 170 -1.78 8.52 8.92
N GLU A 171 -3.04 8.93 9.09
CA GLU A 171 -3.58 10.10 8.38
C GLU A 171 -2.78 11.35 8.73
N LYS A 172 -2.48 11.55 10.02
CA LYS A 172 -1.63 12.64 10.47
C LYS A 172 -0.23 12.55 9.86
N ARG A 173 0.39 11.37 9.89
CA ARG A 173 1.74 11.15 9.34
C ARG A 173 1.78 11.47 7.84
N PHE A 174 0.88 10.89 7.05
CA PHE A 174 0.86 11.04 5.59
C PHE A 174 0.39 12.43 5.13
N SER A 175 -0.43 13.14 5.94
CA SER A 175 -0.82 14.51 5.64
C SER A 175 0.35 15.49 5.55
N GLY A 176 1.47 15.20 6.24
CA GLY A 176 2.68 16.01 6.14
C GLY A 176 3.26 16.05 4.72
N GLY A 177 3.09 14.98 3.94
CA GLY A 177 3.60 14.88 2.59
C GLY A 177 2.92 15.80 1.58
N LEU A 178 1.66 16.18 1.81
CA LEU A 178 0.94 17.12 0.93
C LEU A 178 1.59 18.51 0.89
N ALA A 179 2.41 18.85 1.89
CA ALA A 179 3.15 20.12 1.97
C ALA A 179 4.65 19.97 1.64
N SER A 180 5.09 18.79 1.18
CA SER A 180 6.48 18.55 0.80
C SER A 180 6.94 19.50 -0.31
N THR A 181 8.21 19.85 -0.32
CA THR A 181 8.85 20.57 -1.44
C THR A 181 9.11 19.65 -2.64
N ASP A 182 9.27 18.33 -2.43
CA ASP A 182 9.43 17.36 -3.51
C ASP A 182 8.07 17.07 -4.17
N ILE A 183 8.04 17.26 -5.49
CA ILE A 183 6.82 17.06 -6.28
C ILE A 183 6.27 15.66 -6.13
N THR A 184 7.15 14.64 -6.07
CA THR A 184 6.81 13.20 -5.99
C THR A 184 6.10 12.88 -4.69
N VAL A 185 6.64 13.40 -3.58
CA VAL A 185 6.08 13.18 -2.24
C VAL A 185 4.66 13.76 -2.18
N ARG A 186 4.48 15.02 -2.59
CA ARG A 186 3.15 15.67 -2.59
C ARG A 186 2.07 14.87 -3.30
N GLY A 187 2.33 14.47 -4.55
CA GLY A 187 1.31 13.75 -5.33
C GLY A 187 1.15 12.29 -4.94
N TRP A 188 2.20 11.58 -4.51
CA TRP A 188 2.03 10.22 -3.99
C TRP A 188 1.21 10.22 -2.69
N ASP A 189 1.47 11.16 -1.78
CA ASP A 189 0.71 11.25 -0.52
C ASP A 189 -0.76 11.61 -0.73
N ALA A 190 -1.09 12.33 -1.81
CA ALA A 190 -2.48 12.53 -2.20
C ALA A 190 -3.21 11.19 -2.44
N GLY A 191 -2.57 10.28 -3.19
CA GLY A 191 -3.10 8.94 -3.43
C GLY A 191 -3.10 8.07 -2.17
N GLN A 192 -2.02 8.12 -1.39
CA GLN A 192 -1.89 7.33 -0.16
C GLN A 192 -2.98 7.70 0.86
N LEU A 193 -3.24 8.99 1.10
CA LEU A 193 -4.29 9.43 2.02
C LEU A 193 -5.70 9.06 1.56
N ALA A 194 -5.96 9.13 0.26
CA ALA A 194 -7.25 8.75 -0.30
C ALA A 194 -7.53 7.24 -0.12
N ASN A 195 -6.52 6.40 -0.36
CA ASN A 195 -6.62 4.95 -0.16
C ASN A 195 -6.59 4.55 1.32
N LEU A 196 -5.90 5.31 2.17
CA LEU A 196 -5.83 5.06 3.61
C LEU A 196 -7.22 5.13 4.24
N ASN A 197 -7.96 6.20 3.94
CA ASN A 197 -9.31 6.44 4.45
C ASN A 197 -10.22 7.10 3.38
N PRO A 198 -10.94 6.30 2.57
CA PRO A 198 -11.81 6.81 1.52
C PRO A 198 -13.09 7.49 2.05
N TYR A 199 -13.29 7.52 3.37
CA TYR A 199 -14.41 8.19 4.03
C TYR A 199 -14.01 9.50 4.73
N SER A 200 -12.72 9.86 4.73
CA SER A 200 -12.21 11.06 5.41
C SER A 200 -12.54 12.34 4.65
N THR A 201 -13.46 13.14 5.20
CA THR A 201 -13.75 14.50 4.69
C THR A 201 -12.51 15.40 4.79
N SER A 202 -11.71 15.25 5.85
CA SER A 202 -10.48 16.03 6.06
C SER A 202 -9.47 15.76 4.94
N ASN A 203 -9.17 14.48 4.68
CA ASN A 203 -8.21 14.11 3.62
C ASN A 203 -8.74 14.54 2.25
N ARG A 204 -10.03 14.32 1.97
CA ARG A 204 -10.65 14.74 0.70
C ARG A 204 -10.43 16.24 0.45
N ASN A 205 -10.69 17.07 1.47
CA ASN A 205 -10.54 18.51 1.35
C ASN A 205 -9.07 18.93 1.25
N ALA A 206 -8.17 18.27 1.99
CA ALA A 206 -6.74 18.53 1.90
C ALA A 206 -6.18 18.19 0.50
N ILE A 207 -6.58 17.05 -0.06
CA ILE A 207 -6.22 16.63 -1.42
C ILE A 207 -6.82 17.57 -2.46
N ALA A 208 -8.06 18.06 -2.28
CA ALA A 208 -8.68 18.99 -3.21
C ALA A 208 -7.89 20.30 -3.36
N LYS A 209 -7.23 20.78 -2.31
CA LYS A 209 -6.34 21.96 -2.39
C LYS A 209 -5.16 21.76 -3.33
N LEU A 210 -4.71 20.52 -3.55
CA LEU A 210 -3.62 20.21 -4.48
C LEU A 210 -4.04 20.34 -5.96
N LEU A 211 -5.32 20.58 -6.26
CA LEU A 211 -5.74 20.97 -7.61
C LEU A 211 -5.22 22.36 -8.00
N ASP A 212 -4.80 23.17 -7.01
CA ASP A 212 -4.17 24.48 -7.19
C ASP A 212 -2.63 24.41 -7.12
N ASP A 213 -2.04 23.22 -7.02
CA ASP A 213 -0.57 23.07 -7.02
C ASP A 213 0.02 23.59 -8.33
N ASN A 214 1.20 24.21 -8.28
CA ASN A 214 1.89 24.74 -9.46
C ASN A 214 2.30 23.62 -10.43
N GLU A 215 2.56 22.42 -9.90
CA GLU A 215 3.03 21.27 -10.67
C GLU A 215 1.88 20.44 -11.23
N VAL A 216 1.84 20.31 -12.56
CA VAL A 216 0.78 19.56 -13.23
C VAL A 216 0.73 18.09 -12.79
N TRP A 217 1.89 17.51 -12.48
CA TRP A 217 1.97 16.15 -11.96
C TRP A 217 1.24 16.00 -10.62
N VAL A 218 1.33 16.99 -9.73
CA VAL A 218 0.62 16.99 -8.45
C VAL A 218 -0.88 17.15 -8.67
N ARG A 219 -1.29 18.09 -9.55
CA ARG A 219 -2.70 18.28 -9.92
C ARG A 219 -3.34 17.01 -10.49
N LEU A 220 -2.61 16.28 -11.34
CA LEU A 220 -3.05 15.00 -11.91
C LEU A 220 -3.27 13.93 -10.84
N ASN A 221 -2.34 13.81 -9.88
CA ASN A 221 -2.46 12.87 -8.77
C ASN A 221 -3.61 13.26 -7.84
N ALA A 222 -3.77 14.55 -7.52
CA ALA A 222 -4.88 15.05 -6.72
C ALA A 222 -6.23 14.72 -7.37
N ALA A 223 -6.39 15.04 -8.66
CA ALA A 223 -7.62 14.72 -9.40
C ALA A 223 -7.92 13.22 -9.41
N GLY A 224 -6.92 12.37 -9.62
CA GLY A 224 -7.08 10.91 -9.54
C GLY A 224 -7.45 10.41 -8.14
N ALA A 225 -6.79 10.93 -7.10
CA ALA A 225 -7.04 10.57 -5.71
C ALA A 225 -8.47 10.95 -5.27
N LEU A 226 -9.00 12.08 -5.75
CA LEU A 226 -10.39 12.48 -5.45
C LEU A 226 -11.43 11.49 -5.94
N ALA A 227 -11.14 10.71 -6.99
CA ALA A 227 -12.04 9.67 -7.49
C ALA A 227 -12.26 8.53 -6.48
N VAL A 228 -11.27 8.25 -5.61
CA VAL A 228 -11.32 7.18 -4.61
C VAL A 228 -12.43 7.41 -3.58
N PHE A 229 -12.74 8.66 -3.27
CA PHE A 229 -13.84 9.02 -2.37
C PHE A 229 -15.21 8.74 -3.00
N GLY A 230 -15.32 8.54 -4.32
CA GLY A 230 -16.57 8.24 -5.01
C GLY A 230 -17.67 9.25 -4.69
N LYS A 231 -18.85 8.76 -4.31
CA LYS A 231 -20.04 9.60 -4.04
C LYS A 231 -19.82 10.64 -2.93
N LYS A 232 -18.89 10.39 -2.00
CA LYS A 232 -18.48 11.36 -0.97
C LYS A 232 -17.85 12.61 -1.56
N ALA A 233 -17.28 12.56 -2.76
CA ALA A 233 -16.69 13.72 -3.44
C ALA A 233 -17.70 14.54 -4.28
N THR A 234 -18.99 14.19 -4.29
CA THR A 234 -20.05 14.96 -4.97
C THR A 234 -19.99 16.48 -4.71
N PRO A 235 -19.73 16.98 -3.47
CA PRO A 235 -19.62 18.42 -3.22
C PRO A 235 -18.50 19.13 -4.02
N LEU A 236 -17.52 18.39 -4.54
CA LEU A 236 -16.41 18.93 -5.33
C LEU A 236 -16.73 19.01 -6.83
N LEU A 237 -17.84 18.44 -7.30
CA LEU A 237 -18.18 18.42 -8.74
C LEU A 237 -18.23 19.82 -9.39
N PRO A 238 -18.77 20.87 -8.76
CA PRO A 238 -18.73 22.22 -9.35
C PRO A 238 -17.30 22.72 -9.60
N ASP A 239 -16.40 22.55 -8.62
CA ASP A 239 -14.99 22.95 -8.73
C ASP A 239 -14.25 22.12 -9.79
N LEU A 240 -14.44 20.80 -9.79
CA LEU A 240 -13.84 19.91 -10.78
C LEU A 240 -14.29 20.26 -12.22
N ARG A 241 -15.57 20.63 -12.42
CA ARG A 241 -16.09 21.05 -13.73
C ARG A 241 -15.53 22.40 -14.15
N ALA A 242 -15.41 23.36 -13.24
CA ALA A 242 -14.79 24.66 -13.54
C ALA A 242 -13.34 24.48 -14.05
N ARG A 243 -12.60 23.53 -13.46
CA ARG A 243 -11.22 23.21 -13.82
C ARG A 243 -11.06 22.46 -15.16
N LEU A 244 -12.15 22.02 -15.81
CA LEU A 244 -12.08 21.50 -17.19
C LEU A 244 -11.68 22.56 -18.21
N ASN A 245 -11.79 23.84 -17.84
CA ASN A 245 -11.23 24.96 -18.58
C ASN A 245 -9.72 25.09 -18.34
N THR A 246 -8.97 24.06 -18.75
CA THR A 246 -7.52 24.02 -18.71
C THR A 246 -7.00 23.67 -20.10
N ASP A 247 -5.85 24.24 -20.47
CA ASP A 247 -5.15 23.92 -21.72
C ASP A 247 -4.36 22.60 -21.62
N ASP A 248 -4.20 22.05 -20.40
CA ASP A 248 -3.54 20.75 -20.21
C ASP A 248 -4.49 19.59 -20.53
N ALA A 249 -4.24 18.93 -21.66
CA ALA A 249 -5.06 17.83 -22.14
C ALA A 249 -5.08 16.62 -21.19
N ALA A 250 -3.97 16.33 -20.51
CA ALA A 250 -3.89 15.21 -19.57
C ALA A 250 -4.71 15.49 -18.31
N LEU A 251 -4.63 16.70 -17.78
CA LEU A 251 -5.41 17.14 -16.62
C LEU A 251 -6.90 17.19 -16.96
N LYS A 252 -7.27 17.74 -18.12
CA LYS A 252 -8.65 17.74 -18.61
C LYS A 252 -9.23 16.33 -18.72
N LYS A 253 -8.46 15.39 -19.30
CA LYS A 253 -8.84 13.97 -19.37
C LYS A 253 -9.03 13.38 -17.97
N ARG A 254 -8.07 13.57 -17.06
CA ARG A 254 -8.14 13.03 -15.70
C ARG A 254 -9.35 13.58 -14.93
N LEU A 255 -9.58 14.89 -14.98
CA LEU A 255 -10.74 15.52 -14.34
C LEU A 255 -12.06 14.96 -14.88
N THR A 256 -12.15 14.75 -16.20
CA THR A 256 -13.33 14.16 -16.84
C THR A 256 -13.60 12.73 -16.34
N GLU A 257 -12.55 11.90 -16.25
CA GLU A 257 -12.63 10.54 -15.68
C GLU A 257 -13.06 10.58 -14.21
N THR A 258 -12.46 11.46 -13.39
CA THR A 258 -12.79 11.63 -11.99
C THR A 258 -14.25 12.04 -11.78
N ILE A 259 -14.74 13.03 -12.55
CA ILE A 259 -16.15 13.48 -12.50
C ILE A 259 -17.07 12.29 -12.80
N LYS A 260 -16.81 11.54 -13.88
CA LYS A 260 -17.60 10.36 -14.25
C LYS A 260 -17.62 9.31 -13.15
N ILE A 261 -16.48 9.05 -12.50
CA ILE A 261 -16.40 8.09 -11.39
C ILE A 261 -17.24 8.57 -10.20
N ILE A 262 -17.16 9.85 -9.83
CA ILE A 262 -17.92 10.42 -8.71
C ILE A 262 -19.43 10.36 -8.98
N GLU A 263 -19.86 10.73 -10.18
CA GLU A 263 -21.28 10.72 -10.59
C GLU A 263 -21.87 9.31 -10.63
N ALA A 264 -21.10 8.33 -11.10
CA ALA A 264 -21.53 6.93 -11.20
C ALA A 264 -21.33 6.13 -9.90
N ALA A 265 -20.70 6.72 -8.88
CA ALA A 265 -20.33 5.99 -7.68
C ALA A 265 -21.59 5.54 -6.89
N PRO A 266 -21.65 4.27 -6.45
CA PRO A 266 -22.76 3.77 -5.64
C PRO A 266 -22.77 4.47 -4.28
N ASP A 267 -23.95 4.50 -3.64
CA ASP A 267 -24.02 4.90 -2.24
C ASP A 267 -23.37 3.84 -1.34
N LYS A 268 -22.37 4.26 -0.57
CA LYS A 268 -21.64 3.43 0.41
C LYS A 268 -21.91 3.87 1.86
N SER A 269 -22.98 4.64 2.10
CA SER A 269 -23.34 5.17 3.43
C SER A 269 -23.44 4.11 4.52
N LYS A 270 -23.91 2.89 4.20
CA LYS A 270 -23.93 1.74 5.13
C LYS A 270 -22.51 1.33 5.55
N TYR A 271 -21.62 1.12 4.57
CA TYR A 271 -20.23 0.74 4.81
C TYR A 271 -19.46 1.82 5.56
N GLU A 272 -19.72 3.10 5.24
CA GLU A 272 -19.15 4.23 5.96
C GLU A 272 -19.55 4.22 7.45
N LYS A 273 -20.84 4.02 7.76
CA LYS A 273 -21.30 3.94 9.15
C LYS A 273 -20.62 2.81 9.91
N GLN A 274 -20.50 1.64 9.29
CA GLN A 274 -19.80 0.50 9.87
C GLN A 274 -18.31 0.83 10.10
N HIS A 275 -17.64 1.38 9.10
CA HIS A 275 -16.24 1.81 9.19
C HIS A 275 -16.02 2.80 10.35
N GLN A 276 -16.89 3.80 10.49
CA GLN A 276 -16.81 4.78 11.58
C GLN A 276 -17.06 4.14 12.96
N GLU A 277 -17.94 3.16 13.06
CA GLU A 277 -18.16 2.46 14.32
C GLU A 277 -16.95 1.62 14.73
N THR A 278 -16.37 0.87 13.79
CA THR A 278 -15.14 0.11 14.04
C THR A 278 -13.97 1.02 14.39
N LEU A 279 -13.85 2.21 13.78
CA LEU A 279 -12.84 3.20 14.19
C LEU A 279 -12.99 3.58 15.66
N LYS A 280 -14.22 3.84 16.14
CA LYS A 280 -14.43 4.16 17.56
C LYS A 280 -14.04 3.01 18.48
N GLN A 281 -14.39 1.78 18.10
CA GLN A 281 -14.03 0.57 18.86
C GLN A 281 -12.50 0.40 18.95
N ILE A 282 -11.80 0.58 17.82
CA ILE A 282 -10.34 0.58 17.75
C ILE A 282 -9.76 1.67 18.68
N SER A 283 -10.23 2.92 18.57
CA SER A 283 -9.74 4.01 19.42
C SER A 283 -9.99 3.75 20.91
N GLN A 284 -11.11 3.14 21.27
CA GLN A 284 -11.40 2.74 22.66
C GLN A 284 -10.46 1.64 23.14
N PHE A 285 -10.22 0.62 22.32
CA PHE A 285 -9.27 -0.45 22.61
C PHE A 285 -7.84 0.09 22.82
N LEU A 286 -7.33 0.94 21.92
CA LEU A 286 -5.99 1.53 22.06
C LEU A 286 -5.86 2.38 23.32
N LYS A 287 -6.90 3.13 23.69
CA LYS A 287 -6.91 3.90 24.94
C LYS A 287 -6.85 3.01 26.18
N ALA A 288 -7.46 1.83 26.14
CA ALA A 288 -7.39 0.88 27.24
C ALA A 288 -5.99 0.26 27.38
N GLN A 289 -5.27 0.05 26.28
CA GLN A 289 -3.88 -0.49 26.31
C GLN A 289 -2.82 0.50 26.82
N LYS A 290 -3.14 1.79 26.87
CA LYS A 290 -2.23 2.85 27.38
C LYS A 290 -2.37 3.11 28.89
N LYS A 291 -3.34 2.47 29.55
CA LYS A 291 -3.58 2.58 30.99
C LYS A 291 -2.86 1.47 31.74
#